data_AF-A0A0F3RTS0-F1
#
_entry.id   AF-A0A0F3RTS0-F1
#
_cell.length_a   1.000
_cell.length_b   1.000
_cell.length_c   1.000
_cell.angle_alpha   90.00
_cell.angle_beta   90.00
_cell.angle_gamma   90.00
#
_symmetry.space_group_name_H-M   'P 1'
#
loop_
_entity.id
_entity.type
_entity.pdbx_description
1 polymer ?
#
loop_
_entity_poly.entity_id
_entity_poly.type
_entity_poly.pdbx_seq_one_letter_code
_entity_poly.pdbx_strand_id
1 'polypeptide(L)'
;MATYVRRYLRQVLRGSLVVVLFLVGLLSRTPHGWTLVWTPWTFWVVISWLGCYPVLRTWHPELYSRKDPDMTSFKARALALHHQDLANAHQGHRWTLNGVSSNPWEYSQGRTQSTDDIVNPLYRFCAHLWMSILLILLGPVLVGGEVGVRGLRAGYRWLRHR
;
A
#
# COMPACT_ATOMS: atom_id res chain seq x y z
N MET A 1 20.68 7.75 17.29
CA MET A 1 20.85 6.36 16.80
C MET A 1 19.62 5.48 17.01
N ALA A 2 19.05 5.42 18.23
CA ALA A 2 17.89 4.57 18.55
C ALA A 2 16.64 4.77 17.65
N THR A 3 16.36 6.01 17.24
CA THR A 3 15.24 6.33 16.35
C THR A 3 15.39 5.80 14.92
N TYR A 4 16.62 5.76 14.39
CA TYR A 4 16.91 5.21 13.06
C TYR A 4 16.77 3.68 13.06
N VAL A 5 17.36 3.02 14.06
CA VAL A 5 17.27 1.56 14.24
C VAL A 5 15.82 1.13 14.40
N ARG A 6 15.02 1.86 15.19
CA ARG A 6 13.58 1.58 15.35
C ARG A 6 12.80 1.73 14.04
N ARG A 7 13.10 2.75 13.23
CA ARG A 7 12.45 2.96 11.93
C ARG A 7 12.80 1.84 10.95
N TYR A 8 14.08 1.46 10.91
CA TYR A 8 14.58 0.35 10.11
C TYR A 8 13.90 -0.97 10.49
N LEU A 9 13.91 -1.34 11.78
CA LEU A 9 13.24 -2.54 12.29
C LEU A 9 11.75 -2.58 11.92
N ARG A 10 11.05 -1.44 12.06
CA ARG A 10 9.63 -1.34 11.67
C ARG A 10 9.42 -1.58 10.19
N GLN A 11 10.32 -1.11 9.33
CA GLN A 11 10.21 -1.33 7.87
C GLN A 11 10.48 -2.80 7.52
N VAL A 12 11.53 -3.40 8.09
CA VAL A 12 11.85 -4.82 7.92
C VAL A 12 10.67 -5.70 8.35
N LEU A 13 10.07 -5.40 9.51
CA LEU A 13 8.92 -6.15 10.04
C LEU A 13 7.71 -6.05 9.12
N ARG A 14 7.46 -4.91 8.46
CA ARG A 14 6.38 -4.76 7.48
C ARG A 14 6.58 -5.61 6.21
N GLY A 15 7.82 -5.89 5.83
CA GLY A 15 8.14 -6.79 4.71
C GLY A 15 8.18 -8.27 5.10
N SER A 16 8.21 -8.58 6.39
CA SER A 16 8.40 -9.95 6.90
C SER A 16 7.31 -10.91 6.42
N LEU A 17 6.06 -10.45 6.35
CA LEU A 17 4.93 -11.27 5.90
C LEU A 17 5.14 -11.79 4.47
N VAL A 18 5.63 -10.94 3.56
CA VAL A 18 5.91 -11.33 2.18
C VAL A 18 7.03 -12.37 2.13
N VAL A 19 8.09 -12.17 2.90
CA VAL A 19 9.21 -13.12 2.95
C VAL A 19 8.78 -14.45 3.54
N VAL A 20 7.99 -14.45 4.62
CA VAL A 20 7.46 -15.68 5.21
C VAL A 20 6.60 -16.44 4.19
N LEU A 21 5.72 -15.77 3.44
CA LEU A 21 4.94 -16.40 2.38
C LEU A 21 5.85 -17.03 1.31
N PHE A 22 6.90 -16.33 0.86
CA PHE A 22 7.86 -16.87 -0.09
C PHE A 22 8.64 -18.08 0.45
N LEU A 23 9.09 -18.01 1.71
CA LEU A 23 9.85 -19.08 2.35
C LEU A 23 9.00 -20.32 2.63
N VAL A 24 7.72 -20.13 3.00
CA VAL A 24 6.76 -21.24 3.14
C VAL A 24 6.51 -21.92 1.80
N GLY A 25 6.44 -21.16 0.70
CA GLY A 25 6.33 -21.74 -0.65
C GLY A 25 7.55 -22.57 -1.09
N LEU A 26 8.73 -22.32 -0.50
CA LEU A 26 9.98 -23.05 -0.74
C LEU A 26 10.20 -24.19 0.25
N LEU A 27 9.22 -24.46 1.12
CA LEU A 27 9.31 -25.50 2.11
C LEU A 27 9.15 -26.86 1.44
N SER A 28 10.25 -27.63 1.42
CA SER A 28 10.25 -28.98 0.87
C SER A 28 10.03 -29.99 1.99
N ARG A 29 9.18 -30.99 1.74
CA ARG A 29 8.99 -32.12 2.66
C ARG A 29 10.02 -33.18 2.31
N THR A 30 11.03 -33.34 3.16
CA THR A 30 11.98 -34.45 3.09
C THR A 30 11.55 -35.57 4.05
N PRO A 31 12.08 -36.79 3.89
CA PRO A 31 11.73 -37.93 4.75
C PRO A 31 11.99 -37.69 6.25
N HIS A 32 12.87 -36.75 6.58
CA HIS A 32 13.28 -36.42 7.95
C HIS A 32 12.66 -35.12 8.49
N GLY A 33 11.75 -34.49 7.75
CA GLY A 33 11.03 -33.30 8.21
C GLY A 33 10.85 -32.24 7.14
N TRP A 34 10.57 -31.02 7.60
CA TRP A 34 10.49 -29.84 6.74
C TRP A 34 11.86 -29.19 6.64
N THR A 35 12.41 -29.15 5.44
CA THR A 35 13.71 -28.54 5.18
C THR A 35 13.57 -27.38 4.21
N LEU A 36 14.18 -26.25 4.58
CA LEU A 36 14.30 -25.10 3.70
C LEU A 36 15.52 -25.30 2.78
N VAL A 37 15.31 -25.35 1.47
CA VAL A 37 16.40 -25.50 0.51
C VAL A 37 17.03 -24.13 0.26
N TRP A 38 18.27 -23.96 0.71
CA TRP A 38 19.06 -22.75 0.46
C TRP A 38 19.51 -22.72 -1.01
N THR A 39 18.74 -22.00 -1.83
CA THR A 39 19.03 -21.77 -3.24
C THR A 39 19.55 -20.34 -3.46
N PRO A 40 20.25 -20.04 -4.56
CA PRO A 40 20.60 -18.66 -4.92
C PRO A 40 19.39 -17.70 -4.90
N TRP A 41 18.21 -18.22 -5.22
CA TRP A 41 16.94 -17.50 -5.11
C TRP A 41 16.58 -17.10 -3.67
N THR A 42 16.75 -17.99 -2.70
CA THR A 42 16.53 -17.66 -1.28
C THR A 42 17.46 -16.54 -0.80
N PHE A 43 18.74 -16.60 -1.18
CA PHE A 43 19.69 -15.54 -0.86
C PHE A 43 19.30 -14.22 -1.51
N TRP A 44 18.86 -14.24 -2.77
CA TRP A 44 18.36 -13.05 -3.47
C TRP A 44 17.22 -12.39 -2.70
N VAL A 45 16.19 -13.15 -2.32
CA VAL A 45 15.03 -12.63 -1.58
C VAL A 45 15.43 -12.07 -0.21
N VAL A 46 16.30 -12.77 0.53
CA VAL A 46 16.75 -12.34 1.87
C VAL A 46 17.56 -11.06 1.81
N ILE A 47 18.52 -10.95 0.88
CA ILE A 47 19.32 -9.73 0.67
C ILE A 47 18.41 -8.57 0.26
N SER A 48 17.48 -8.83 -0.65
CA SER A 48 16.54 -7.82 -1.14
C SER A 48 15.63 -7.31 -0.01
N TRP A 49 15.21 -8.19 0.90
CA TRP A 49 14.40 -7.82 2.06
C TRP A 49 15.17 -7.08 3.15
N LEU A 50 16.37 -7.54 3.53
CA LEU A 50 17.14 -6.92 4.62
C LEU A 50 17.80 -5.60 4.19
N GLY A 51 18.33 -5.55 2.97
CA GLY A 51 19.07 -4.40 2.46
C GLY A 51 18.19 -3.45 1.65
N CYS A 52 17.68 -3.93 0.51
CA CYS A 52 17.09 -3.07 -0.50
C CYS A 52 15.70 -2.55 -0.11
N TYR A 53 14.86 -3.39 0.48
CA TYR A 53 13.48 -3.05 0.84
C TYR A 53 13.34 -1.85 1.78
N PRO A 54 14.05 -1.76 2.93
CA PRO A 54 13.96 -0.59 3.80
C PRO A 54 14.46 0.68 3.09
N VAL A 55 15.54 0.57 2.31
CA VAL A 55 16.09 1.71 1.55
C VAL A 55 15.08 2.22 0.52
N LEU A 56 14.56 1.34 -0.34
CA LEU A 56 13.56 1.69 -1.35
C LEU A 56 12.29 2.27 -0.72
N ARG A 57 11.85 1.74 0.42
CA ARG A 57 10.70 2.25 1.15
C ARG A 57 10.93 3.63 1.75
N THR A 58 12.17 3.99 2.08
CA THR A 58 12.51 5.37 2.47
C THR A 58 12.60 6.33 1.29
N TRP A 59 13.04 5.86 0.12
CA TRP A 59 13.15 6.70 -1.07
C TRP A 59 11.80 6.98 -1.72
N HIS A 60 10.89 6.02 -1.68
CA HIS A 60 9.56 6.11 -2.31
C HIS A 60 8.42 5.89 -1.30
N PRO A 61 8.23 6.81 -0.33
CA PRO A 61 7.11 6.71 0.60
C PRO A 61 5.76 6.89 -0.12
N GLU A 62 5.73 7.57 -1.27
CA GLU A 62 4.51 7.80 -2.05
C GLU A 62 3.82 6.50 -2.50
N LEU A 63 4.58 5.43 -2.78
CA LEU A 63 4.05 4.13 -3.21
C LEU A 63 3.10 3.51 -2.18
N TYR A 64 3.25 3.88 -0.90
CA TYR A 64 2.47 3.39 0.22
C TYR A 64 1.58 4.47 0.85
N SER A 65 1.69 5.72 0.42
CA SER A 65 0.92 6.85 0.96
C SER A 65 -0.18 7.31 0.01
N ARG A 66 -0.48 6.52 -1.03
CA ARG A 66 -1.41 6.93 -2.08
C ARG A 66 -2.78 7.27 -1.47
N LYS A 67 -3.13 8.55 -1.57
CA LYS A 67 -4.45 9.10 -1.22
C LYS A 67 -5.43 8.83 -2.36
N ASP A 68 -5.47 7.60 -2.87
CA ASP A 68 -6.51 7.26 -3.82
C ASP A 68 -7.85 7.41 -3.08
N PRO A 69 -8.89 7.97 -3.73
CA PRO A 69 -10.21 7.96 -3.15
C PRO A 69 -10.58 6.50 -2.89
N ASP A 70 -11.07 6.24 -1.68
CA ASP A 70 -11.50 4.92 -1.29
C ASP A 70 -12.40 4.30 -2.35
N MET A 71 -12.29 2.98 -2.52
CA MET A 71 -13.17 2.23 -3.40
C MET A 71 -14.59 2.39 -2.84
N THR A 72 -15.35 3.27 -3.48
CA THR A 72 -16.74 3.56 -3.13
C THR A 72 -17.60 2.65 -3.98
N SER A 73 -18.44 1.84 -3.34
CA SER A 73 -19.44 1.06 -4.05
C SER A 73 -20.39 2.00 -4.80
N PHE A 74 -20.95 1.50 -5.91
CA PHE A 74 -21.98 2.22 -6.64
C PHE A 74 -23.15 2.62 -5.73
N LYS A 75 -23.49 1.80 -4.74
CA LYS A 75 -24.54 2.08 -3.75
C LYS A 75 -24.18 3.25 -2.85
N ALA A 76 -22.99 3.23 -2.24
CA ALA A 76 -22.54 4.33 -1.38
C ALA A 76 -22.41 5.64 -2.16
N ARG A 77 -21.91 5.57 -3.40
CA ARG A 77 -21.81 6.73 -4.28
C ARG A 77 -23.19 7.28 -4.66
N ALA A 78 -24.14 6.43 -5.01
CA ALA A 78 -25.50 6.84 -5.34
C ALA A 78 -26.22 7.44 -4.13
N LEU A 79 -26.04 6.87 -2.93
CA LEU A 79 -26.58 7.40 -1.69
C LEU A 79 -25.99 8.77 -1.35
N ALA A 80 -24.68 8.93 -1.49
CA ALA A 80 -24.00 10.21 -1.27
C ALA A 80 -24.51 11.30 -2.25
N LEU A 81 -24.71 10.94 -3.52
CA LEU A 81 -25.32 11.84 -4.51
C LEU A 81 -26.76 12.18 -4.15
N HIS A 82 -27.55 11.19 -3.69
CA HIS A 82 -28.92 11.43 -3.25
C HIS A 82 -28.99 12.41 -2.07
N HIS A 83 -28.09 12.26 -1.09
CA HIS A 83 -27.98 13.19 0.04
C HIS A 83 -27.52 14.58 -0.40
N GLN A 84 -26.61 14.65 -1.37
CA GLN A 84 -26.17 15.91 -1.96
C GLN A 84 -27.31 16.60 -2.72
N ASP A 85 -28.11 15.86 -3.48
CA ASP A 85 -29.28 16.38 -4.19
C ASP A 85 -30.36 16.85 -3.22
N LEU A 86 -30.65 16.10 -2.15
CA LEU A 86 -31.56 16.56 -1.09
C LEU A 86 -31.08 17.86 -0.45
N ALA A 87 -29.78 17.94 -0.12
CA ALA A 87 -29.17 19.15 0.42
C ALA A 87 -29.21 20.33 -0.57
N ASN A 88 -29.14 20.07 -1.87
CA ASN A 88 -29.23 21.08 -2.92
C ASN A 88 -30.68 21.45 -3.28
N ALA A 89 -31.65 20.58 -3.03
CA ALA A 89 -33.05 20.73 -3.40
C ALA A 89 -33.89 21.54 -2.39
N HIS A 90 -33.30 21.97 -1.26
CA HIS A 90 -33.99 22.86 -0.33
C HIS A 90 -34.39 24.19 -1.01
N GLN A 91 -35.68 24.53 -0.87
CA GLN A 91 -36.46 25.43 -1.72
C GLN A 91 -35.88 26.85 -1.88
N GLY A 92 -35.71 27.30 -3.13
CA GLY A 92 -35.54 28.73 -3.46
C GLY A 92 -34.22 29.37 -3.02
N HIS A 93 -33.12 28.60 -2.94
CA HIS A 93 -31.78 29.09 -2.56
C HIS A 93 -31.66 29.64 -1.12
N ARG A 94 -32.59 29.31 -0.21
CA ARG A 94 -32.51 29.70 1.21
C ARG A 94 -32.39 28.48 2.10
N TRP A 95 -31.38 28.47 2.97
CA TRP A 95 -31.15 27.42 3.96
C TRP A 95 -32.25 27.49 5.03
N THR A 96 -33.09 26.46 5.15
CA THR A 96 -34.08 26.34 6.23
C THR A 96 -33.73 25.14 7.11
N LEU A 97 -33.81 25.30 8.44
CA LEU A 97 -33.54 24.24 9.42
C LEU A 97 -34.68 23.21 9.52
N ASN A 98 -35.83 23.50 8.92
CA ASN A 98 -37.04 22.71 9.04
C ASN A 98 -37.19 21.77 7.84
N GLY A 99 -36.74 20.52 7.96
CA GLY A 99 -37.10 19.46 7.02
C GLY A 99 -35.99 18.49 6.62
N VAL A 100 -34.76 18.62 7.14
CA VAL A 100 -33.72 17.60 6.93
C VAL A 100 -34.02 16.40 7.82
N SER A 101 -34.98 15.58 7.39
CA SER A 101 -35.26 14.27 7.97
C SER A 101 -34.24 13.28 7.40
N SER A 102 -33.09 13.12 8.07
CA SER A 102 -32.24 11.95 7.81
C SER A 102 -32.91 10.73 8.42
N ASN A 103 -33.19 9.72 7.60
CA ASN A 103 -33.74 8.46 8.11
C ASN A 103 -32.61 7.74 8.88
N PRO A 104 -32.73 7.54 10.21
CA PRO A 104 -31.66 6.94 11.02
C PRO A 104 -31.31 5.50 10.58
N TRP A 105 -32.26 4.83 9.94
CA TRP A 105 -32.13 3.45 9.48
C TRP A 105 -31.62 3.34 8.05
N GLU A 106 -31.38 4.47 7.37
CA GLU A 106 -31.00 4.51 5.96
C GLU A 106 -29.71 3.75 5.68
N TYR A 107 -28.77 3.66 6.62
CA TYR A 107 -27.53 2.88 6.45
C TYR A 107 -27.64 1.42 6.91
N SER A 108 -28.74 1.05 7.55
CA SER A 108 -28.98 -0.29 8.11
C SER A 108 -29.80 -1.20 7.19
N GLN A 109 -30.41 -0.65 6.13
CA GLN A 109 -31.20 -1.42 5.17
C GLN A 109 -30.29 -2.12 4.15
N GLY A 110 -30.58 -3.39 3.82
CA GLY A 110 -29.76 -4.15 2.85
C GLY A 110 -29.70 -3.57 1.42
N ARG A 111 -30.58 -2.61 1.09
CA ARG A 111 -30.56 -1.89 -0.19
C ARG A 111 -29.46 -0.81 -0.24
N THR A 112 -29.09 -0.24 0.89
CA THR A 112 -28.19 0.92 1.05
C THR A 112 -26.93 0.59 1.84
N GLN A 113 -26.92 -0.54 2.56
CA GLN A 113 -25.74 -1.10 3.19
C GLN A 113 -24.65 -1.37 2.13
N SER A 114 -23.51 -0.71 2.29
CA SER A 114 -22.31 -0.96 1.48
C SER A 114 -21.31 -1.80 2.28
N THR A 115 -20.50 -2.57 1.57
CA THR A 115 -19.39 -3.35 2.15
C THR A 115 -18.08 -2.56 2.13
N ASP A 116 -18.15 -1.26 1.82
CA ASP A 116 -16.98 -0.41 1.55
C ASP A 116 -16.07 -0.33 2.78
N ASP A 117 -16.64 -0.34 3.99
CA ASP A 117 -15.88 -0.29 5.24
C ASP A 117 -14.99 -1.52 5.46
N ILE A 118 -15.37 -2.69 4.94
CA ILE A 118 -14.59 -3.92 5.04
C ILE A 118 -13.67 -4.07 3.82
N VAL A 119 -14.16 -3.71 2.63
CA VAL A 119 -13.44 -3.89 1.37
C VAL A 119 -12.29 -2.89 1.24
N ASN A 120 -12.43 -1.64 1.71
CA ASN A 120 -11.38 -0.63 1.57
C ASN A 120 -10.09 -0.95 2.34
N PRO A 121 -10.14 -1.32 3.63
CA PRO A 121 -8.95 -1.77 4.34
C PRO A 121 -8.29 -2.98 3.67
N LEU A 122 -9.08 -3.93 3.20
CA LEU A 122 -8.58 -5.13 2.53
C LEU A 122 -7.90 -4.79 1.18
N TYR A 123 -8.53 -3.94 0.38
CA TYR A 123 -7.97 -3.45 -0.88
C TYR A 123 -6.65 -2.72 -0.65
N ARG A 124 -6.62 -1.79 0.31
CA ARG A 124 -5.39 -1.07 0.68
C ARG A 124 -4.32 -2.06 1.12
N PHE A 125 -4.65 -3.02 1.98
CA PHE A 125 -3.72 -4.07 2.42
C PHE A 125 -3.15 -4.87 1.24
N CYS A 126 -4.00 -5.35 0.33
CA CYS A 126 -3.59 -6.10 -0.85
C CYS A 126 -2.69 -5.26 -1.79
N ALA A 127 -3.02 -3.99 -2.01
CA ALA A 127 -2.19 -3.08 -2.82
C ALA A 127 -0.80 -2.88 -2.20
N HIS A 128 -0.73 -2.67 -0.88
CA HIS A 128 0.54 -2.54 -0.15
C HIS A 128 1.35 -3.84 -0.18
N LEU A 129 0.67 -4.99 -0.14
CA LEU A 129 1.29 -6.30 -0.21
C LEU A 129 1.89 -6.53 -1.61
N TRP A 130 1.15 -6.21 -2.67
CA TRP A 130 1.65 -6.25 -4.04
C TRP A 130 2.88 -5.37 -4.27
N MET A 131 2.83 -4.12 -3.79
CA MET A 131 3.99 -3.22 -3.86
C MET A 131 5.19 -3.79 -3.09
N SER A 132 4.94 -4.43 -1.94
CA SER A 132 6.02 -5.06 -1.17
C SER A 132 6.62 -6.27 -1.87
N ILE A 133 5.81 -7.10 -2.55
CA ILE A 133 6.29 -8.20 -3.40
C ILE A 133 7.20 -7.65 -4.50
N LEU A 134 6.74 -6.64 -5.24
CA LEU A 134 7.51 -6.07 -6.34
C LEU A 134 8.86 -5.49 -5.86
N LEU A 135 8.86 -4.75 -4.75
CA LEU A 135 10.10 -4.18 -4.21
C LEU A 135 11.06 -5.25 -3.66
N ILE A 136 10.56 -6.36 -3.11
CA ILE A 136 11.43 -7.45 -2.63
C ILE A 136 11.97 -8.25 -3.82
N LEU A 137 11.15 -8.50 -4.83
CA LEU A 137 11.56 -9.26 -6.01
C LEU A 137 12.61 -8.52 -6.84
N LEU A 138 12.38 -7.22 -7.07
CA LEU A 138 13.21 -6.36 -7.92
C LEU A 138 14.17 -5.47 -7.13
N GLY A 139 14.31 -5.69 -5.82
CA GLY A 139 15.02 -4.78 -4.91
C GLY A 139 16.43 -4.39 -5.37
N PRO A 140 17.32 -5.36 -5.65
CA PRO A 140 18.69 -5.09 -6.07
C PRO A 140 18.75 -4.36 -7.41
N VAL A 141 17.85 -4.70 -8.34
CA VAL A 141 17.77 -4.07 -9.67
C VAL A 141 17.33 -2.61 -9.53
N LEU A 142 16.31 -2.33 -8.72
CA LEU A 142 15.80 -0.97 -8.50
C LEU A 142 16.83 -0.10 -7.77
N VAL A 143 17.50 -0.62 -6.75
CA VAL A 143 18.56 0.11 -6.04
C VAL A 143 19.73 0.40 -6.99
N GLY A 144 20.17 -0.59 -7.77
CA GLY A 144 21.23 -0.41 -8.76
C GLY A 144 20.88 0.66 -9.80
N GLY A 145 19.65 0.64 -10.32
CA GLY A 145 19.15 1.64 -11.27
C GLY A 145 19.14 3.06 -10.68
N GLU A 146 18.59 3.23 -9.48
CA GLU A 146 18.55 4.53 -8.78
C GLU A 146 19.96 5.10 -8.53
N VAL A 147 20.89 4.28 -8.06
CA VAL A 147 22.28 4.69 -7.82
C VAL A 147 22.96 5.07 -9.14
N GLY A 148 22.77 4.27 -10.21
CA GLY A 148 23.31 4.56 -11.53
C GLY A 148 22.80 5.89 -12.10
N VAL A 149 21.49 6.14 -12.00
CA VAL A 149 20.87 7.40 -12.46
C VAL A 149 21.38 8.59 -11.66
N ARG A 150 21.56 8.46 -10.34
CA ARG A 150 22.13 9.52 -9.50
C ARG A 150 23.60 9.80 -9.84
N GLY A 151 24.38 8.74 -10.11
CA GLY A 151 25.76 8.85 -10.59
C GLY A 151 25.86 9.59 -11.92
N LEU A 152 25.04 9.23 -12.91
CA LEU A 152 24.99 9.92 -14.21
C LEU A 152 24.62 11.40 -14.07
N ARG A 153 23.62 11.73 -13.24
CA ARG A 153 23.24 13.13 -12.97
C ARG A 153 24.34 13.91 -12.25
N ALA A 154 25.13 13.27 -11.40
CA ALA A 154 26.27 13.92 -10.74
C ALA A 154 27.39 14.20 -11.74
N GLY A 155 27.72 13.23 -12.59
CA GLY A 155 28.73 13.38 -13.65
C GLY A 155 28.35 14.46 -14.67
N TYR A 156 27.08 14.49 -15.11
CA TYR A 156 26.58 15.53 -16.02
C TYR A 156 26.68 16.95 -15.41
N ARG A 157 26.33 17.10 -14.13
CA ARG A 157 26.45 18.39 -13.43
C ARG A 157 27.91 18.84 -13.33
N TRP A 158 28.83 17.92 -13.05
CA TRP A 158 30.25 18.23 -12.99
C TRP A 158 30.81 18.67 -14.34
N LEU A 159 30.43 18.00 -15.43
CA LEU A 159 30.81 18.37 -16.80
C LEU A 159 30.24 19.71 -17.26
N ARG A 160 29.05 20.10 -16.78
CA ARG A 160 28.42 21.39 -17.12
C ARG A 160 29.04 22.60 -16.41
N HIS A 161 29.69 22.38 -15.27
CA HIS A 161 30.35 23.45 -14.48
C HIS A 161 31.83 23.61 -14.79
N ARG A 162 32.34 22.90 -15.80
CA ARG A 162 33.70 23.00 -16.30
C ARG A 162 33.70 23.63 -17.69
#